data_AF-A0A392SMC8-F1
#
_entry.id   AF-A0A392SMC8-F1
#
_cell.length_a   1.000
_cell.length_b   1.000
_cell.length_c   1.000
_cell.angle_alpha   90.00
_cell.angle_beta   90.00
_cell.angle_gamma   90.00
#
_symmetry.space_group_name_H-M   'P 1'
#
loop_
_entity.id
_entity.type
_entity.pdbx_description
1 polymer ?
#
loop_
_entity_poly.entity_id
_entity_poly.type
_entity_poly.pdbx_seq_one_letter_code
_entity_poly.pdbx_strand_id
1 'polypeptide(L)'
;YAEMLQILALPGRDWRYTTSGSRSRLQITDMTPAAKGWAKWLVRNFESCSNETEIIMSRCHVIYAIMRGEPIQIGEMIARSIKRMITGPDTYIGHPFVITAL
;
A
#
# COMPACT_ATOMS: atom_id res chain seq x y z
N TYR A 1 4.61 -14.83 -2.21
CA TYR A 1 4.54 -14.10 -0.93
C TYR A 1 5.79 -14.22 -0.08
N ALA A 2 6.50 -15.35 -0.06
CA ALA A 2 7.75 -15.49 0.71
C ALA A 2 8.85 -14.52 0.23
N GLU A 3 9.11 -14.47 -1.08
CA GLU A 3 10.07 -13.51 -1.66
C GLU A 3 9.67 -12.06 -1.39
N MET A 4 8.38 -11.72 -1.57
CA MET A 4 7.88 -10.39 -1.25
C MET A 4 8.07 -10.04 0.23
N LEU A 5 7.82 -10.97 1.15
CA LEU A 5 8.06 -10.75 2.58
C LEU A 5 9.54 -10.47 2.84
N GLN A 6 10.44 -11.24 2.22
CA GLN A 6 11.88 -11.07 2.36
C GLN A 6 12.36 -9.70 1.86
N ILE A 7 11.76 -9.15 0.81
CA ILE A 7 12.10 -7.83 0.28
C ILE A 7 11.52 -6.70 1.14
N LEU A 8 10.27 -6.88 1.59
CA LEU A 8 9.53 -5.80 2.26
C LEU A 8 9.76 -5.74 3.77
N ALA A 9 10.05 -6.85 4.43
CA ALA A 9 10.11 -6.96 5.88
C ALA A 9 11.54 -7.19 6.40
N LEU A 10 11.77 -6.81 7.65
CA LEU A 10 12.96 -7.15 8.39
C LEU A 10 13.06 -8.67 8.58
N PRO A 11 14.28 -9.23 8.72
CA PRO A 11 14.46 -10.66 8.97
C PRO A 11 13.67 -11.15 10.19
N GLY A 12 13.04 -12.33 10.07
CA GLY A 12 12.26 -12.95 11.14
C GLY A 12 10.87 -12.35 11.37
N ARG A 13 10.43 -11.41 10.53
CA ARG A 13 9.06 -10.88 10.54
C ARG A 13 8.16 -11.66 9.59
N ASP A 14 6.86 -11.62 9.86
CA ASP A 14 5.86 -12.32 9.06
C ASP A 14 4.60 -11.46 8.84
N TRP A 15 3.76 -11.92 7.91
CA TRP A 15 2.46 -11.36 7.65
C TRP A 15 1.54 -11.48 8.87
N ARG A 16 0.58 -10.56 8.96
CA ARG A 16 -0.64 -10.80 9.73
C ARG A 16 -1.57 -11.69 8.91
N TYR A 17 -2.27 -12.59 9.60
CA TYR A 17 -3.19 -13.53 8.99
C TYR A 17 -4.64 -13.19 9.37
N THR A 18 -5.58 -13.47 8.48
CA THR A 18 -7.02 -13.47 8.78
C THR A 18 -7.35 -14.64 9.72
N THR A 19 -8.55 -14.61 10.27
CA THR A 19 -9.12 -15.74 11.03
C THR A 19 -9.21 -17.03 10.20
N SER A 20 -9.31 -16.91 8.87
CA SER A 20 -9.25 -18.04 7.92
C SER A 20 -7.83 -18.49 7.56
N GLY A 21 -6.79 -17.93 8.19
CA GLY A 21 -5.39 -18.28 7.94
C GLY A 21 -4.80 -17.70 6.65
N SER A 22 -5.50 -16.78 5.98
CA SER A 22 -5.00 -16.10 4.79
C SER A 22 -4.14 -14.89 5.16
N ARG A 23 -3.05 -14.64 4.44
CA ARG A 23 -2.20 -13.44 4.67
C ARG A 23 -2.98 -12.18 4.33
N SER A 24 -2.98 -11.19 5.22
CA SER A 24 -3.83 -10.01 5.10
C SER A 24 -3.05 -8.70 5.09
N ARG A 25 -2.04 -8.56 5.96
CA ARG A 25 -1.37 -7.28 6.22
C ARG A 25 0.09 -7.47 6.62
N LEU A 26 0.86 -6.39 6.50
CA LEU A 26 2.21 -6.27 7.07
C LEU A 26 2.26 -5.06 8.01
N GLN A 27 2.92 -5.22 9.15
CA GLN A 27 3.13 -4.13 10.09
C GLN A 27 4.19 -3.17 9.55
N ILE A 28 3.91 -1.86 9.55
CA ILE A 28 4.85 -0.85 9.06
C ILE A 28 6.14 -0.84 9.89
N THR A 29 6.07 -1.15 11.18
CA THR A 29 7.26 -1.29 12.05
C THR A 29 8.18 -2.43 11.62
N ASP A 30 7.62 -3.46 10.99
CA ASP A 30 8.32 -4.66 10.57
C ASP A 30 8.90 -4.52 9.16
N MET A 31 8.66 -3.41 8.46
CA MET A 31 9.15 -3.17 7.10
C MET A 31 10.61 -2.70 7.09
N THR A 32 11.33 -3.05 6.02
CA THR A 32 12.64 -2.44 5.75
C THR A 32 12.51 -0.92 5.57
N PRO A 33 13.57 -0.13 5.85
CA PRO A 33 13.50 1.33 5.72
C PRO A 33 13.06 1.80 4.33
N ALA A 34 13.56 1.17 3.26
CA ALA A 34 13.18 1.47 1.89
C ALA A 34 11.70 1.17 1.63
N ALA A 35 11.22 -0.01 2.00
CA ALA A 35 9.82 -0.39 1.83
C ALA A 35 8.87 0.53 2.64
N LYS A 36 9.27 0.95 3.85
CA LYS A 36 8.54 1.95 4.65
C LYS A 36 8.49 3.33 3.97
N GLY A 37 9.55 3.74 3.31
CA GLY A 37 9.58 4.98 2.51
C GLY A 37 8.53 4.94 1.39
N TRP A 38 8.55 3.87 0.59
CA TRP A 38 7.60 3.65 -0.50
C TRP A 38 6.15 3.50 -0.02
N ALA A 39 5.95 2.81 1.09
CA ALA A 39 4.68 2.75 1.80
C ALA A 39 4.10 4.14 2.07
N LYS A 40 4.90 5.02 2.69
CA LYS A 40 4.48 6.39 3.02
C LYS A 40 4.19 7.20 1.75
N TRP A 41 5.01 7.05 0.71
CA TRP A 41 4.78 7.69 -0.57
C TRP A 41 3.47 7.21 -1.23
N LEU A 42 3.23 5.90 -1.28
CA LEU A 42 2.03 5.30 -1.85
C LEU A 42 0.75 5.80 -1.17
N VAL A 43 0.73 5.79 0.17
CA VAL A 43 -0.42 6.22 0.97
C VAL A 43 -0.71 7.71 0.79
N ARG A 44 0.33 8.53 0.67
CA ARG A 44 0.17 9.99 0.49
C ARG A 44 -0.29 10.38 -0.91
N ASN A 45 0.02 9.61 -1.95
CA ASN A 45 -0.21 10.01 -3.34
C ASN A 45 -1.37 9.27 -4.03
N PHE A 46 -1.64 8.00 -3.70
CA PHE A 46 -2.57 7.18 -4.49
C PHE A 46 -3.72 6.57 -3.72
N GLU A 47 -3.52 6.20 -2.45
CA GLU A 47 -4.59 5.61 -1.65
C GLU A 47 -4.43 6.03 -0.18
N SER A 48 -5.12 7.09 0.21
CA SER A 48 -5.18 7.51 1.61
C SER A 48 -5.66 6.38 2.51
N CYS A 49 -5.17 6.34 3.75
CA CYS A 49 -5.54 5.31 4.70
C CYS A 49 -5.69 5.90 6.09
N SER A 50 -6.68 5.41 6.83
CA SER A 50 -6.86 5.74 8.25
C SER A 50 -5.86 5.02 9.15
N ASN A 51 -5.26 3.92 8.68
CA ASN A 51 -4.29 3.16 9.45
C ASN A 51 -2.87 3.41 8.95
N GLU A 52 -2.05 4.01 9.81
CA GLU A 52 -0.61 4.23 9.58
C GLU A 52 0.28 3.14 10.17
N THR A 53 -0.31 2.16 10.89
CA THR A 53 0.46 1.08 11.54
C THR A 53 0.60 -0.16 10.68
N GLU A 54 -0.33 -0.39 9.75
CA GLU A 54 -0.37 -1.60 8.92
C GLU A 54 -0.63 -1.28 7.45
N ILE A 55 -0.09 -2.12 6.58
CA ILE A 55 -0.34 -2.08 5.15
C ILE A 55 -1.04 -3.35 4.70
N ILE A 56 -2.16 -3.16 4.00
CA ILE A 56 -2.95 -4.24 3.42
C ILE A 56 -2.26 -4.88 2.22
N MET A 57 -2.62 -6.13 1.96
CA MET A 57 -1.92 -6.97 1.00
C MET A 57 -1.85 -6.39 -0.42
N SER A 58 -2.91 -5.70 -0.88
CA SER A 58 -2.94 -5.06 -2.20
C SER A 58 -1.86 -3.99 -2.37
N ARG A 59 -1.51 -3.29 -1.29
CA ARG A 59 -0.51 -2.22 -1.31
C ARG A 59 0.92 -2.74 -1.20
N CYS A 60 1.12 -3.85 -0.48
CA CYS A 60 2.46 -4.47 -0.48
C CYS A 60 2.85 -4.94 -1.89
N HIS A 61 1.90 -5.39 -2.72
CA HIS A 61 2.19 -5.73 -4.13
C HIS A 61 2.73 -4.53 -4.92
N VAL A 62 2.15 -3.34 -4.73
CA VAL A 62 2.64 -2.12 -5.39
C VAL A 62 4.04 -1.77 -4.90
N ILE A 63 4.26 -1.81 -3.58
CA ILE A 63 5.57 -1.51 -2.99
C ILE A 63 6.62 -2.53 -3.46
N TYR A 64 6.24 -3.80 -3.55
CA TYR A 64 7.09 -4.87 -4.05
C TYR A 64 7.50 -4.65 -5.51
N ALA A 65 6.56 -4.29 -6.38
CA ALA A 65 6.85 -3.94 -7.77
C ALA A 65 7.84 -2.77 -7.85
N ILE A 66 7.63 -1.70 -7.06
CA ILE A 66 8.55 -0.56 -7.01
C ILE A 66 9.96 -1.00 -6.55
N MET A 67 10.04 -1.79 -5.48
CA MET A 67 11.31 -2.30 -4.93
C MET A 67 12.07 -3.18 -5.94
N ARG A 68 11.35 -3.83 -6.87
CA ARG A 68 11.91 -4.63 -7.96
C ARG A 68 12.26 -3.81 -9.21
N GLY A 69 11.91 -2.53 -9.24
CA GLY A 69 12.03 -1.69 -10.44
C GLY A 69 11.03 -2.05 -11.53
N GLU A 70 9.93 -2.72 -11.18
CA GLU A 70 8.88 -3.12 -12.11
C GLU A 70 7.91 -1.97 -12.40
N PRO A 71 7.36 -1.89 -13.62
CA PRO A 71 6.41 -0.85 -13.98
C PRO A 71 5.10 -0.98 -13.17
N ILE A 72 4.56 0.15 -12.73
CA ILE A 72 3.28 0.24 -12.02
C ILE A 72 2.27 1.07 -12.82
N GLN A 73 1.01 0.62 -12.86
CA GLN A 73 -0.06 1.27 -13.62
C GLN A 73 -0.71 2.41 -12.82
N ILE A 74 0.03 3.50 -12.65
CA ILE A 74 -0.40 4.67 -11.86
C ILE A 74 -1.76 5.21 -12.30
N GLY A 75 -2.01 5.34 -13.60
CA GLY A 75 -3.28 5.85 -14.13
C GLY A 75 -4.48 4.99 -13.72
N GLU A 76 -4.34 3.66 -13.76
CA GLU A 76 -5.39 2.73 -13.33
C GLU A 76 -5.63 2.82 -11.82
N MET A 77 -4.55 2.93 -11.03
CA MET A 77 -4.65 3.08 -9.57
C MET A 77 -5.41 4.34 -9.19
N ILE A 78 -5.12 5.48 -9.84
CA ILE A 78 -5.84 6.74 -9.63
C ILE A 78 -7.31 6.59 -10.02
N ALA A 79 -7.59 6.06 -11.22
CA ALA A 79 -8.95 5.86 -11.71
C ALA A 79 -9.78 4.98 -10.76
N ARG A 80 -9.18 3.91 -10.22
CA ARG A 80 -9.80 3.02 -9.25
C ARG A 80 -10.08 3.72 -7.92
N SER A 81 -9.16 4.56 -7.45
CA SER A 81 -9.34 5.33 -6.22
C SER A 81 -10.49 6.34 -6.35
N ILE A 82 -10.52 7.11 -7.46
CA ILE A 82 -11.62 8.03 -7.77
C ILE A 82 -12.94 7.28 -7.84
N LYS A 83 -12.98 6.14 -8.56
CA LYS A 83 -14.18 5.31 -8.65
C LYS A 83 -14.68 4.91 -7.26
N ARG A 84 -13.78 4.46 -6.37
CA ARG A 84 -14.15 4.11 -4.99
C ARG A 84 -14.71 5.30 -4.22
N MET A 85 -14.14 6.50 -4.39
CA MET A 85 -14.65 7.73 -3.77
C MET A 85 -16.08 8.05 -4.17
N ILE A 86 -16.42 7.94 -5.45
CA ILE A 86 -17.76 8.30 -5.95
C ILE A 86 -18.80 7.21 -5.70
N THR A 87 -18.39 5.94 -5.57
CA THR A 87 -19.32 4.81 -5.35
C THR A 87 -19.44 4.37 -3.90
N GLY A 88 -18.53 4.79 -3.01
CA GLY A 88 -18.45 4.32 -1.63
C GLY A 88 -19.35 5.14 -0.68
N PRO A 89 -20.10 4.48 0.23
CA PRO A 89 -21.02 5.16 1.15
C PRO A 89 -20.32 6.08 2.16
N ASP A 90 -19.08 5.77 2.54
CA ASP A 90 -18.28 6.53 3.54
C ASP A 90 -16.81 6.63 3.08
N THR A 91 -16.55 7.33 1.97
CA THR A 91 -15.17 7.48 1.48
C THR A 91 -14.50 8.72 2.06
N TYR A 92 -13.47 8.53 2.88
CA TYR A 92 -12.59 9.61 3.34
C TYR A 92 -11.99 10.33 2.12
N ILE A 93 -12.28 11.62 1.97
CA ILE A 93 -11.69 12.50 0.94
C ILE A 93 -10.22 12.74 1.30
N GLY A 94 -9.34 11.81 0.95
CA GLY A 94 -7.91 11.96 1.20
C GLY A 94 -7.11 12.47 -0.02
N HIS A 95 -7.79 12.79 -1.12
CA HIS A 95 -7.18 12.81 -2.45
C HIS A 95 -6.65 14.13 -3.05
N PRO A 96 -6.79 15.35 -2.48
CA PRO A 96 -6.30 16.52 -3.20
C PRO A 96 -4.82 16.79 -2.88
N PHE A 97 -3.91 15.99 -3.43
CA PHE A 97 -2.49 16.44 -3.50
C PHE A 97 -1.77 16.15 -4.82
N VAL A 98 -2.41 15.52 -5.81
CA VAL A 98 -1.82 15.34 -7.16
C VAL A 98 -2.49 16.24 -8.22
N ILE A 99 -3.72 16.72 -8.01
CA ILE A 99 -4.38 17.64 -8.96
C ILE A 99 -3.92 19.11 -8.77
N THR A 100 -3.16 19.42 -7.71
CA THR A 100 -2.77 20.80 -7.34
C THR A 100 -1.31 21.15 -7.62
N ALA A 101 -0.68 20.56 -8.63
CA ALA A 101 0.61 21.06 -9.11
C ALA A 101 0.80 20.82 -10.61
N LEU A 102 0.10 21.61 -11.43
CA LEU A 102 0.60 22.21 -12.68
C LEU A 102 -0.15 23.53 -12.92
#